data_AF-A0A528LKR8-F1
#
_entry.id   AF-A0A528LKR8-F1
#
_cell.length_a   1.000
_cell.length_b   1.000
_cell.length_c   1.000
_cell.angle_alpha   90.00
_cell.angle_beta   90.00
_cell.angle_gamma   90.00
#
_symmetry.space_group_name_H-M   'P 1'
#
loop_
_entity.id
_entity.type
_entity.pdbx_description
1 polymer ?
#
loop_
_entity_poly.entity_id
_entity_poly.type
_entity_poly.pdbx_seq_one_letter_code
_entity_poly.pdbx_strand_id
1 'polypeptide(L)'
;MSALVLTGTGVGIEDVAAVARTGRKVEVAPAVMERLDRARKVLDRAAASGQPIYGLNTGLGANLGTSVSGDASAFQHQLLEGRSGAVGDALPKDIVRATMLARTAMFSAGGSGISS
;
A
#
# COMPACT_ATOMS: atom_id res chain seq x y z
N MET A 1 -7.30 25.45 -6.87
CA MET A 1 -6.93 24.80 -5.58
C MET A 1 -5.53 24.23 -5.71
N SER A 2 -4.68 24.42 -4.70
CA SER A 2 -3.37 23.78 -4.65
C SER A 2 -3.48 22.26 -4.47
N ALA A 3 -2.46 21.52 -4.91
CA ALA A 3 -2.39 20.09 -4.69
C ALA A 3 -2.38 19.76 -3.18
N LEU A 4 -2.87 18.57 -2.83
CA LEU A 4 -2.63 17.97 -1.53
C LEU A 4 -1.26 17.29 -1.56
N VAL A 5 -0.34 17.72 -0.71
CA VAL A 5 1.00 17.11 -0.63
C VAL A 5 1.03 16.11 0.51
N LEU A 6 1.27 14.83 0.20
CA LEU A 6 1.43 13.77 1.20
C LEU A 6 2.82 13.86 1.83
N THR A 7 2.87 14.04 3.15
CA THR A 7 4.10 14.14 3.95
C THR A 7 4.30 12.96 4.92
N GLY A 8 3.30 12.08 5.02
CA GLY A 8 3.25 10.95 5.94
C GLY A 8 2.20 11.07 7.05
N THR A 9 1.70 12.27 7.30
CA THR A 9 0.70 12.57 8.32
C THR A 9 -0.19 13.73 7.88
N GLY A 10 -1.24 14.03 8.64
CA GLY A 10 -2.01 15.27 8.48
C GLY A 10 -3.08 15.27 7.38
N VAL A 11 -3.35 14.14 6.73
CA VAL A 11 -4.50 14.02 5.81
C VAL A 11 -5.79 13.95 6.62
N GLY A 12 -6.65 14.95 6.43
CA GLY A 12 -7.97 15.04 7.09
C GLY A 12 -9.12 14.48 6.24
N ILE A 13 -10.32 14.43 6.82
CA ILE A 13 -11.53 13.97 6.11
C ILE A 13 -11.93 14.93 4.99
N GLU A 14 -11.63 16.22 5.14
CA GLU A 14 -11.87 17.26 4.15
C GLU A 14 -10.98 17.08 2.92
N ASP A 15 -9.72 16.65 3.12
CA ASP A 15 -8.81 16.30 2.03
C ASP A 15 -9.31 15.09 1.25
N VAL A 16 -9.80 14.07 1.96
CA VAL A 16 -10.44 12.90 1.35
C VAL A 16 -11.63 13.33 0.50
N ALA A 17 -12.53 14.14 1.04
CA ALA A 17 -13.69 14.64 0.31
C ALA A 17 -13.28 15.47 -0.92
N ALA A 18 -12.26 16.33 -0.81
CA ALA A 18 -11.78 17.15 -1.92
C ALA A 18 -11.20 16.28 -3.06
N VAL A 19 -10.31 15.34 -2.75
CA VAL A 19 -9.77 14.43 -3.78
C VAL A 19 -10.89 13.55 -4.36
N ALA A 20 -11.75 13.01 -3.51
CA ALA A 20 -12.80 12.08 -3.91
C ALA A 20 -13.92 12.71 -4.72
N ARG A 21 -14.33 13.96 -4.45
CA ARG A 21 -15.49 14.58 -5.09
C ARG A 21 -15.12 15.64 -6.11
N THR A 22 -14.05 16.41 -5.87
CA THR A 22 -13.65 17.52 -6.75
C THR A 22 -12.43 17.20 -7.61
N GLY A 23 -11.78 16.05 -7.37
CA GLY A 23 -10.60 15.65 -8.15
C GLY A 23 -9.36 16.50 -7.84
N ARG A 24 -9.24 17.01 -6.61
CA ARG A 24 -8.02 17.71 -6.16
C ARG A 24 -6.79 16.85 -6.44
N LYS A 25 -5.77 17.44 -7.07
CA LYS A 25 -4.50 16.76 -7.36
C LYS A 25 -3.78 16.37 -6.08
N VAL A 26 -3.08 15.25 -6.12
CA VAL A 26 -2.27 14.71 -5.02
C VAL A 26 -0.83 14.64 -5.48
N GLU A 27 0.08 15.14 -4.64
CA GLU A 27 1.52 15.08 -4.83
C GLU A 27 2.14 14.38 -3.62
N VAL A 28 3.33 13.81 -3.80
CA VAL A 28 4.06 13.13 -2.73
C VAL A 28 5.34 13.91 -2.46
N ALA A 29 5.56 14.26 -1.18
CA ALA A 29 6.78 14.96 -0.80
C ALA A 29 8.01 14.05 -1.03
N PRO A 30 9.15 14.59 -1.50
CA PRO A 30 10.38 13.79 -1.69
C PRO A 30 10.80 13.01 -0.44
N ALA A 31 10.62 13.58 0.76
CA ALA A 31 10.92 12.93 2.03
C ALA A 31 10.09 11.66 2.29
N VAL A 32 8.91 11.52 1.69
CA VAL A 32 8.12 10.28 1.74
C VAL A 32 8.76 9.19 0.91
N MET A 33 9.25 9.52 -0.30
CA MET A 33 9.93 8.55 -1.18
C MET A 33 11.17 7.97 -0.48
N GLU A 34 12.00 8.85 0.10
CA GLU A 34 13.16 8.43 0.89
C GLU A 34 12.79 7.55 2.09
N ARG A 35 11.65 7.84 2.74
CA ARG A 35 11.14 7.05 3.87
C ARG A 35 10.72 5.66 3.42
N LEU A 36 10.00 5.56 2.30
CA LEU A 36 9.60 4.28 1.71
C LEU A 36 10.81 3.43 1.33
N ASP A 37 11.83 4.03 0.71
CA ASP A 37 13.08 3.33 0.36
C ASP A 37 13.79 2.76 1.59
N ARG A 38 13.89 3.54 2.68
CA ARG A 38 14.49 3.07 3.92
C ARG A 38 13.70 1.92 4.53
N ALA A 39 12.36 1.99 4.53
CA ALA A 39 11.50 0.95 5.05
C ALA A 39 11.62 -0.35 4.23
N ARG A 40 11.62 -0.24 2.89
CA ARG A 40 11.82 -1.37 1.98
C ARG A 40 13.16 -2.07 2.23
N LYS A 41 14.25 -1.32 2.38
CA LYS A 41 15.58 -1.87 2.71
C LYS A 41 15.65 -2.60 4.05
N VAL A 42 14.85 -2.22 5.05
CA VAL A 42 14.74 -2.99 6.30
C VAL A 42 14.09 -4.34 6.03
N LEU A 43 12.99 -4.32 5.29
CA LEU A 43 12.22 -5.51 4.94
C LEU A 43 13.02 -6.49 4.07
N ASP A 44 13.78 -5.98 3.09
CA ASP A 44 14.66 -6.79 2.23
C ASP A 44 15.79 -7.45 3.00
N ARG A 45 16.43 -6.72 3.92
CA ARG A 45 17.52 -7.26 4.75
C ARG A 45 17.02 -8.36 5.68
N ALA A 46 15.85 -8.16 6.29
CA ALA A 46 15.22 -9.18 7.13
C ALA A 46 14.84 -10.43 6.33
N ALA A 47 14.29 -10.26 5.13
CA ALA A 47 13.98 -11.40 4.26
C ALA A 47 15.25 -12.16 3.84
N ALA A 48 16.32 -11.43 3.48
CA ALA A 48 17.60 -12.01 3.06
C ALA A 48 18.34 -12.73 4.20
N SER A 49 18.12 -12.36 5.47
CA SER A 49 18.67 -13.09 6.62
C SER A 49 17.91 -14.39 6.95
N GLY A 50 16.86 -14.71 6.18
CA GLY A 50 16.02 -15.88 6.42
C GLY A 50 14.97 -15.68 7.52
N GLN A 51 14.77 -14.44 8.00
CA GLN A 51 13.70 -14.15 8.96
C GLN A 51 12.34 -14.45 8.30
N PRO A 52 11.45 -15.24 8.93
CA PRO A 52 10.09 -15.43 8.45
C PRO A 52 9.27 -14.15 8.57
N ILE A 53 8.67 -13.71 7.47
CA ILE A 53 7.93 -12.44 7.35
C ILE A 53 6.60 -12.73 6.65
N TYR A 54 5.52 -12.49 7.38
CA TYR A 54 4.15 -12.72 6.96
C TYR A 54 3.80 -11.97 5.68
N GLY A 55 3.34 -12.70 4.66
CA GLY A 55 2.93 -12.12 3.38
C GLY A 55 4.08 -11.68 2.47
N LEU A 56 5.33 -11.92 2.86
CA LEU A 56 6.51 -11.68 2.01
C LEU A 56 7.19 -12.99 1.60
N ASN A 57 7.78 -13.70 2.56
CA ASN A 57 8.43 -15.01 2.34
C ASN A 57 7.72 -16.15 3.09
N THR A 58 6.55 -15.85 3.64
CA THR A 58 5.62 -16.84 4.21
C THR A 58 4.21 -16.56 3.70
N GLY A 59 3.38 -17.60 3.67
CA GLY A 59 1.98 -17.51 3.24
C GLY A 59 1.12 -16.62 4.14
N LEU A 60 -0.10 -16.35 3.69
CA LEU A 60 -1.10 -15.59 4.45
C LEU A 60 -2.21 -16.48 5.03
N GLY A 61 -2.85 -16.02 6.10
CA GLY A 61 -3.99 -16.71 6.73
C GLY A 61 -3.63 -18.13 7.16
N ALA A 62 -4.41 -19.11 6.70
CA ALA A 62 -4.18 -20.53 6.99
C ALA A 62 -2.79 -21.04 6.54
N ASN A 63 -2.13 -20.32 5.63
CA ASN A 63 -0.81 -20.70 5.10
C ASN A 63 0.35 -19.98 5.80
N LEU A 64 0.13 -19.36 6.98
CA LEU A 64 1.17 -18.62 7.74
C LEU A 64 2.47 -19.42 7.96
N GLY A 65 2.38 -20.73 8.15
CA GLY A 65 3.56 -21.60 8.34
C GLY A 65 4.23 -22.07 7.05
N THR A 66 3.69 -21.71 5.89
CA THR A 66 4.21 -22.17 4.58
C THR A 66 5.24 -21.18 4.08
N SER A 67 6.47 -21.65 3.86
CA SER A 67 7.52 -20.86 3.22
C SER A 67 7.16 -20.57 1.76
N VAL A 68 7.42 -19.34 1.33
CA VAL A 68 7.30 -18.93 -0.07
C VAL A 68 8.70 -18.91 -0.66
N SER A 69 8.97 -19.85 -1.55
CA SER A 69 10.21 -19.95 -2.32
C SER A 69 9.96 -19.60 -3.78
N GLY A 70 10.95 -18.99 -4.44
CA GLY A 70 10.88 -18.69 -5.88
C GLY A 70 10.57 -17.22 -6.16
N ASP A 71 9.84 -16.95 -7.24
CA ASP A 71 9.52 -15.59 -7.67
C ASP A 71 8.49 -14.93 -6.75
N ALA A 72 8.97 -13.99 -5.92
CA ALA A 72 8.13 -13.22 -5.02
C ALA A 72 7.05 -12.42 -5.78
N SER A 73 7.32 -11.97 -7.01
CA SER A 73 6.34 -11.24 -7.82
C SER A 73 5.16 -12.12 -8.18
N ALA A 74 5.41 -13.32 -8.68
CA ALA A 74 4.36 -14.30 -8.98
C ALA A 74 3.50 -14.61 -7.74
N PHE A 75 4.11 -14.77 -6.57
CA PHE A 75 3.38 -14.94 -5.32
C PHE A 75 2.49 -13.72 -5.00
N GLN A 76 3.01 -12.49 -5.08
CA GLN A 76 2.21 -11.29 -4.83
C GLN A 76 1.03 -11.15 -5.82
N HIS A 77 1.22 -11.49 -7.10
CA HIS A 77 0.16 -11.54 -8.09
C HIS A 77 -0.93 -12.56 -7.73
N GLN A 78 -0.54 -13.77 -7.36
CA GLN A 78 -1.48 -14.81 -6.92
C GLN A 78 -2.31 -14.36 -5.71
N LEU A 79 -1.72 -13.59 -4.78
CA LEU A 79 -2.45 -13.07 -3.61
C LEU A 79 -3.55 -12.08 -3.99
N LEU A 80 -3.31 -11.25 -5.01
CA LEU A 80 -4.30 -10.32 -5.55
C LEU A 80 -5.43 -11.08 -6.23
N GLU A 81 -5.12 -12.03 -7.11
CA GLU A 81 -6.12 -12.84 -7.81
C GLU A 81 -6.99 -13.63 -6.84
N GLY A 82 -6.37 -14.30 -5.85
CA GLY A 82 -7.08 -15.09 -4.84
C GLY A 82 -7.94 -14.29 -3.87
N ARG A 83 -7.89 -12.95 -3.91
CA ARG A 83 -8.71 -12.05 -3.07
C ARG A 83 -9.60 -11.12 -3.89
N SER A 84 -9.50 -11.14 -5.21
CA SER A 84 -10.34 -10.38 -6.14
C SER A 84 -11.71 -11.03 -6.32
N GLY A 85 -12.44 -11.25 -5.22
CA GLY A 85 -13.71 -11.98 -5.19
C GLY A 85 -14.94 -11.12 -4.89
N ALA A 86 -14.85 -9.80 -5.04
CA ALA A 86 -15.99 -8.91 -4.81
C ALA A 86 -17.11 -9.19 -5.83
N VAL A 87 -18.37 -9.11 -5.39
CA VAL A 87 -19.58 -9.33 -6.21
C VAL A 87 -20.53 -8.16 -6.07
N GLY A 88 -21.48 -8.04 -7.01
CA GLY A 88 -22.45 -6.95 -7.05
C GLY A 88 -21.98 -5.75 -7.87
N ASP A 89 -22.60 -4.60 -7.64
CA ASP A 89 -22.34 -3.39 -8.43
C ASP A 89 -20.96 -2.78 -8.13
N ALA A 90 -20.36 -2.19 -9.16
CA ALA A 90 -19.13 -1.44 -9.00
C ALA A 90 -19.32 -0.23 -8.07
N LEU A 91 -18.33 0.02 -7.21
CA LEU A 91 -18.36 1.18 -6.32
C LEU A 91 -18.34 2.49 -7.13
N PRO A 92 -19.09 3.52 -6.68
CA PRO A 92 -19.02 4.85 -7.27
C PRO A 92 -17.60 5.42 -7.26
N LYS A 93 -17.28 6.22 -8.28
CA LYS A 93 -15.93 6.74 -8.54
C LYS A 93 -15.35 7.55 -7.35
N ASP A 94 -16.19 8.28 -6.64
CA ASP A 94 -15.78 9.05 -5.46
C ASP A 94 -15.38 8.15 -4.29
N ILE A 95 -16.12 7.06 -4.04
CA ILE A 95 -15.74 6.05 -3.06
C ILE A 95 -14.40 5.40 -3.43
N VAL A 96 -14.22 5.01 -4.70
CA VAL A 96 -12.95 4.44 -5.19
C VAL A 96 -11.78 5.41 -4.96
N ARG A 97 -11.95 6.70 -5.31
CA ARG A 97 -10.91 7.72 -5.07
C ARG A 97 -10.63 7.94 -3.58
N ALA A 98 -11.66 7.93 -2.74
CA ALA A 98 -11.49 8.05 -1.29
C ALA A 98 -10.68 6.88 -0.73
N THR A 99 -11.00 5.64 -1.12
CA THR A 99 -10.27 4.44 -0.72
C THR A 99 -8.81 4.48 -1.19
N MET A 100 -8.58 4.87 -2.45
CA MET A 100 -7.22 5.02 -2.98
C MET A 100 -6.42 6.07 -2.20
N LEU A 101 -6.98 7.27 -1.96
CA LEU A 101 -6.28 8.30 -1.19
C LEU A 101 -5.97 7.84 0.23
N ALA A 102 -6.96 7.28 0.93
CA ALA A 102 -6.77 6.80 2.29
C ALA A 102 -5.63 5.78 2.36
N ARG A 103 -5.59 4.85 1.39
CA ARG A 103 -4.52 3.85 1.33
C ARG A 103 -3.15 4.45 1.00
N THR A 104 -3.08 5.39 0.05
CA THR A 104 -1.83 6.07 -0.28
C THR A 104 -1.32 6.95 0.88
N ALA A 105 -2.22 7.61 1.60
CA ALA A 105 -1.88 8.36 2.82
C ALA A 105 -1.28 7.43 3.88
N MET A 106 -1.85 6.24 4.10
CA MET A 106 -1.27 5.23 5.00
C MET A 106 0.11 4.76 4.54
N PHE A 107 0.31 4.52 3.24
CA PHE A 107 1.63 4.15 2.71
C PHE A 107 2.66 5.25 2.97
N SER A 108 2.29 6.52 2.81
CA SER A 108 3.19 7.65 3.01
C SER A 108 3.80 7.74 4.42
N ALA A 109 3.17 7.11 5.42
CA ALA A 109 3.70 7.01 6.78
C ALA A 109 4.96 6.13 6.88
N GLY A 110 5.22 5.26 5.90
CA GLY A 110 6.47 4.51 5.77
C GLY A 110 6.57 3.20 6.56
N GLY A 111 5.51 2.76 7.22
CA GLY A 111 5.52 1.52 8.02
C GLY A 111 5.24 0.23 7.23
N SER A 112 4.89 0.31 5.94
CA SER A 112 4.37 -0.85 5.18
C SER A 112 5.41 -1.66 4.43
N GLY A 113 6.61 -1.10 4.18
CA GLY A 113 7.63 -1.74 3.34
C GLY A 113 7.23 -1.92 1.87
N ILE A 114 6.30 -1.09 1.36
CA ILE A 114 6.02 -1.00 -0.08
C ILE A 114 7.22 -0.38 -0.81
N SER A 115 7.41 -0.70 -2.10
CA SER A 115 8.34 0.04 -2.96
C SER A 115 7.91 1.49 -3.10
N SER A 116 8.88 2.40 -3.22
CA SER A 116 8.64 3.80 -3.54
C SER A 116 8.14 4.00 -4.96
#